data_AF-A0A5E4N7G4-F1
#
_entry.id   AF-A0A5E4N7G4-F1
#
_cell.length_a   1.000
_cell.length_b   1.000
_cell.length_c   1.000
_cell.angle_alpha   90.00
_cell.angle_beta   90.00
_cell.angle_gamma   90.00
#
_symmetry.space_group_name_H-M   'P 1'
#
loop_
_entity.id
_entity.type
_entity.pdbx_description
1 polymer ?
#
loop_
_entity_poly.entity_id
_entity_poly.type
_entity_poly.pdbx_seq_one_letter_code
_entity_poly.pdbx_strand_id
1 'polypeptide(L)'
;MLLINKKTDWDLFRTNLDETLTLTVKLRTPIEIDSAVEQLTNNIVKAAKAATPITPTSGNCEITYAKEIRKLVKQKRKARKKWHQTRDPSNKTVWNRTSELLHDKIQKINNETFKSNLSEFSATNNTDYSLWKATRRISKWKMDHGHAVNKIKQICTHVI
;
A
#
# COMPACT_ATOMS: atom_id res chain seq x y z
N MET A 1 -1.34 15.46 -16.69
CA MET A 1 -2.43 14.46 -16.61
C MET A 1 -2.24 13.51 -17.79
N LEU A 2 -1.87 12.25 -17.54
CA LEU A 2 -1.66 11.28 -18.62
C LEU A 2 -3.03 10.79 -19.11
N LEU A 3 -3.24 10.80 -20.43
CA LEU A 3 -4.49 10.33 -21.06
C LEU A 3 -4.56 8.78 -21.08
N ILE A 4 -3.42 8.11 -21.02
CA ILE A 4 -3.25 6.65 -21.10
C ILE A 4 -2.24 6.15 -20.06
N ASN A 5 -2.34 4.88 -19.67
CA ASN A 5 -1.45 4.21 -18.70
C ASN A 5 -1.12 2.79 -19.19
N LYS A 6 -0.15 2.11 -18.57
CA LYS A 6 0.19 0.70 -18.85
C LYS A 6 -0.96 -0.30 -18.61
N LYS A 7 -2.03 0.14 -17.94
CA LYS A 7 -3.23 -0.65 -17.64
C LYS A 7 -4.40 -0.33 -18.57
N THR A 8 -4.21 0.52 -19.57
CA THR A 8 -5.25 0.84 -20.54
C THR A 8 -5.60 -0.40 -21.35
N ASP A 9 -6.89 -0.68 -21.45
CA ASP A 9 -7.43 -1.75 -22.28
C ASP A 9 -7.52 -1.26 -23.74
N TRP A 10 -6.59 -1.72 -24.58
CA TRP A 10 -6.51 -1.28 -25.97
C TRP A 10 -7.62 -1.85 -26.85
N ASP A 11 -8.18 -3.00 -26.49
CA ASP A 11 -9.27 -3.59 -27.26
C ASP A 11 -10.57 -2.81 -26.98
N LEU A 12 -10.84 -2.51 -25.71
CA LEU A 12 -11.94 -1.63 -25.31
C LEU A 12 -11.81 -0.21 -25.88
N PHE A 13 -10.58 0.31 -26.00
CA PHE A 13 -10.34 1.58 -26.66
C PHE A 13 -10.76 1.53 -28.13
N ARG A 14 -10.36 0.47 -28.86
CA ARG A 14 -10.67 0.32 -30.29
C ARG A 14 -12.17 0.18 -30.53
N THR A 15 -12.85 -0.67 -29.78
CA THR A 15 -14.31 -0.85 -29.93
C THR A 15 -15.07 0.45 -29.67
N ASN A 16 -14.74 1.15 -28.60
CA ASN A 16 -15.36 2.43 -28.27
C ASN A 16 -15.08 3.52 -29.31
N LEU A 17 -13.88 3.49 -29.90
CA LEU A 17 -13.51 4.45 -30.94
C LEU A 17 -14.27 4.14 -32.24
N ASP A 18 -14.33 2.88 -32.66
CA ASP A 18 -15.06 2.45 -33.85
C ASP A 18 -16.57 2.72 -33.74
N GLU A 19 -17.16 2.53 -32.56
CA GLU A 19 -18.58 2.86 -32.30
C GLU A 19 -18.87 4.36 -32.35
N THR A 20 -17.91 5.21 -31.99
CA THR A 20 -18.11 6.67 -31.92
C THR A 20 -17.66 7.41 -33.17
N LEU A 21 -16.95 6.75 -34.08
CA LEU A 21 -16.52 7.33 -35.34
C LEU A 21 -17.67 7.42 -36.35
N THR A 22 -18.09 8.64 -36.64
CA THR A 22 -19.04 8.95 -37.72
C THR A 22 -18.28 9.42 -38.97
N LEU A 23 -18.14 8.54 -39.96
CA LEU A 23 -17.44 8.85 -41.23
C LEU A 23 -18.29 9.60 -42.26
N THR A 24 -19.54 9.92 -41.94
CA THR A 24 -20.51 10.51 -42.88
C THR A 24 -20.46 12.04 -42.94
N VAL A 25 -19.47 12.68 -42.29
CA VAL A 25 -19.37 14.14 -42.20
C VAL A 25 -18.94 14.74 -43.55
N LYS A 26 -19.67 15.74 -44.02
CA LYS A 26 -19.29 16.52 -45.21
C LYS A 26 -18.17 17.50 -44.81
N LEU A 27 -17.12 17.58 -45.63
CA LEU A 27 -15.91 18.39 -45.38
C LEU A 27 -15.72 19.44 -46.49
N ARG A 28 -16.77 20.19 -46.82
CA ARG A 28 -16.76 21.15 -47.94
C ARG A 28 -16.37 22.56 -47.51
N THR A 29 -16.63 22.91 -46.25
CA THR A 29 -16.31 24.24 -45.71
C THR A 29 -15.19 24.16 -44.67
N PRO A 30 -14.40 25.24 -44.48
CA PRO A 30 -13.40 25.29 -43.41
C PRO A 30 -14.00 25.02 -42.03
N ILE A 31 -15.21 25.53 -41.78
CA ILE A 31 -15.94 25.34 -40.52
C ILE A 31 -16.30 23.86 -40.29
N GLU A 32 -16.73 23.16 -41.34
CA GLU A 32 -17.01 21.72 -41.26
C GLU A 32 -15.74 20.91 -40.97
N ILE A 33 -14.61 21.31 -41.54
CA ILE A 33 -13.31 20.69 -41.30
C ILE A 33 -12.90 20.86 -39.83
N ASP A 34 -12.98 22.08 -39.30
CA ASP A 34 -12.64 22.36 -37.91
C ASP A 34 -13.55 21.60 -36.94
N SER A 35 -14.86 21.54 -37.23
CA SER A 35 -15.81 20.77 -36.43
C SER A 35 -15.52 19.27 -36.46
N ALA A 36 -15.13 18.72 -37.62
CA ALA A 36 -14.75 17.32 -37.74
C ALA A 36 -13.48 16.98 -36.94
N VAL A 37 -12.49 17.87 -36.95
CA VAL A 37 -11.27 17.74 -36.14
C VAL A 37 -11.60 17.79 -34.64
N GLU A 38 -12.46 18.70 -34.22
CA GLU A 38 -12.91 18.78 -32.83
C GLU A 38 -13.68 17.53 -32.39
N GLN A 39 -14.58 17.01 -33.24
CA GLN A 39 -15.31 15.78 -32.96
C GLN A 39 -14.36 14.58 -32.83
N LEU A 40 -13.40 14.44 -33.75
CA LEU A 40 -12.41 13.37 -33.70
C LEU A 40 -11.57 13.42 -32.43
N THR A 41 -11.03 14.60 -32.09
CA THR A 41 -10.21 14.77 -30.89
C THR A 41 -10.99 14.49 -29.61
N ASN A 42 -12.24 14.94 -29.53
CA ASN A 42 -13.13 14.65 -28.41
C ASN A 42 -13.44 13.15 -28.30
N ASN A 43 -13.67 12.46 -29.41
CA ASN A 43 -13.93 11.02 -29.42
C ASN A 43 -12.71 10.22 -28.96
N ILE A 44 -11.50 10.57 -29.44
CA ILE A 44 -10.24 9.96 -28.98
C ILE A 44 -10.07 10.13 -27.47
N VAL A 45 -10.28 11.35 -26.96
CA VAL A 45 -10.15 11.63 -25.52
C VAL A 45 -11.19 10.87 -24.70
N LYS A 46 -12.44 10.77 -25.17
CA LYS A 46 -13.51 10.02 -24.50
C LYS A 46 -13.21 8.51 -24.47
N ALA A 47 -12.84 7.93 -25.61
CA ALA A 47 -12.49 6.52 -25.71
C ALA A 47 -11.29 6.17 -24.82
N ALA A 48 -10.25 7.01 -24.82
CA ALA A 48 -9.07 6.81 -23.97
C ALA A 48 -9.41 6.88 -22.47
N LYS A 49 -10.30 7.79 -22.05
CA LYS A 49 -10.77 7.88 -20.67
C LYS A 49 -11.62 6.68 -20.24
N ALA A 50 -12.47 6.17 -21.13
CA ALA A 50 -13.29 4.99 -20.85
C ALA A 50 -12.44 3.71 -20.73
N ALA A 51 -11.42 3.57 -21.58
CA ALA A 51 -10.54 2.42 -21.63
C ALA A 51 -9.41 2.43 -20.58
N THR A 52 -9.11 3.60 -20.00
CA THR A 52 -8.06 3.74 -19.01
C THR A 52 -8.66 3.67 -17.61
N PRO A 53 -8.40 2.61 -16.82
CA PRO A 53 -8.86 2.55 -15.45
C PRO A 53 -8.24 3.70 -14.66
N ILE A 54 -9.08 4.43 -13.90
CA ILE A 54 -8.60 5.39 -12.92
C ILE A 54 -7.86 4.59 -11.85
N THR A 55 -6.55 4.48 -12.00
CA THR A 55 -5.73 4.02 -10.88
C THR A 55 -5.84 5.12 -9.86
N PRO A 56 -6.40 4.87 -8.66
CA PRO A 56 -6.22 5.83 -7.58
C PRO A 56 -4.70 6.01 -7.49
N THR A 57 -4.22 7.24 -7.75
CA THR A 57 -2.92 7.66 -7.26
C THR A 57 -2.88 7.11 -5.86
N SER A 58 -1.90 6.27 -5.53
CA SER A 58 -1.80 5.66 -4.21
C SER A 58 -1.81 6.80 -3.21
N GLY A 59 -3.00 7.18 -2.75
CA GLY A 59 -3.20 8.18 -1.75
C GLY A 59 -2.47 7.57 -0.60
N ASN A 60 -1.40 8.24 -0.16
CA ASN A 60 -0.55 7.81 0.93
C ASN A 60 -1.42 7.03 1.87
N CYS A 61 -1.25 5.70 1.95
CA CYS A 61 -2.01 4.90 2.88
C CYS A 61 -1.62 5.48 4.22
N GLU A 62 -2.41 6.43 4.70
CA GLU A 62 -2.11 7.17 5.90
C GLU A 62 -2.53 6.18 6.96
N ILE A 63 -1.60 5.27 7.27
CA ILE A 63 -1.73 4.31 8.35
C ILE A 63 -2.00 5.19 9.56
N THR A 64 -3.28 5.30 9.90
CA THR A 64 -3.73 6.26 10.87
C THR A 64 -3.54 5.60 12.22
N TYR A 65 -2.26 5.56 12.63
CA TYR A 65 -1.90 5.15 13.97
C TYR A 65 -2.70 5.98 14.96
N ALA A 66 -3.28 5.31 15.96
CA ALA A 66 -4.02 5.96 17.03
C ALA A 66 -3.22 7.16 17.57
N LYS A 67 -3.91 8.27 17.85
CA LYS A 67 -3.33 9.53 18.31
C LYS A 67 -2.32 9.33 19.46
N GLU A 68 -2.62 8.38 20.34
CA GLU A 68 -1.77 7.98 21.46
C GLU A 68 -0.41 7.42 21.02
N ILE A 69 -0.34 6.54 20.02
CA ILE A 69 0.94 6.01 19.49
C ILE A 69 1.76 7.15 18.90
N ARG A 70 1.13 8.04 18.12
CA ARG A 70 1.82 9.19 17.53
C ARG A 70 2.40 10.10 18.61
N LYS A 71 1.68 10.30 19.72
CA LYS A 71 2.14 11.07 20.88
C LYS A 71 3.35 10.39 21.55
N LEU A 72 3.29 9.08 21.77
CA LEU A 72 4.39 8.29 22.35
C LEU A 72 5.65 8.31 21.47
N VAL A 73 5.50 8.18 20.14
CA VAL A 73 6.62 8.29 19.20
C VAL A 73 7.28 9.67 19.29
N LYS A 74 6.48 10.75 19.34
CA LYS A 74 7.00 12.12 19.53
C LYS A 74 7.75 12.25 20.86
N GLN A 75 7.20 11.70 21.95
CA GLN A 75 7.84 11.73 23.28
C GLN A 75 9.16 10.95 23.29
N LYS A 76 9.20 9.73 22.74
CA LYS A 76 10.42 8.93 22.61
C LYS A 76 11.50 9.66 21.82
N ARG A 77 11.14 10.31 20.70
CA ARG A 77 12.07 11.12 19.90
C ARG A 77 12.63 12.31 20.69
N LYS A 78 11.78 13.02 21.44
CA LYS A 78 12.21 14.13 22.33
C LYS A 78 13.15 13.64 23.43
N ALA A 79 12.82 12.55 24.11
CA ALA A 79 13.64 11.97 25.17
C ALA A 79 15.01 11.50 24.63
N ARG A 80 15.01 10.83 23.46
CA ARG A 80 16.26 10.46 22.76
C ARG A 80 17.11 11.69 22.45
N LYS A 81 16.52 12.75 21.87
CA LYS A 81 17.26 14.00 21.57
C LYS A 81 17.90 14.59 22.83
N LYS A 82 17.12 14.68 23.92
CA LYS A 82 17.61 15.22 25.20
C LYS A 82 18.75 14.38 25.79
N TRP A 83 18.64 13.05 25.76
CA TRP A 83 19.72 12.15 26.19
C TRP A 83 20.98 12.33 25.34
N HIS A 84 20.87 12.39 24.01
CA HIS A 84 22.04 12.58 23.13
C HIS A 84 22.76 13.91 23.40
N GLN A 85 22.02 14.97 23.71
CA GLN A 85 22.56 16.30 24.00
C GLN A 85 23.21 16.39 25.38
N THR A 86 22.53 15.88 26.42
CA THR A 86 22.95 16.07 27.82
C THR A 86 23.85 14.95 28.35
N ARG A 87 23.73 13.74 27.78
CA ARG A 87 24.34 12.49 28.27
C ARG A 87 24.04 12.13 29.74
N ASP A 88 23.07 12.80 30.36
CA ASP A 88 22.64 12.57 31.73
C ASP A 88 21.88 11.23 31.88
N PRO A 89 22.25 10.37 32.85
CA PRO A 89 21.56 9.12 33.16
C PRO A 89 20.06 9.27 33.42
N SER A 90 19.61 10.37 34.04
CA SER A 90 18.19 10.63 34.27
C SER A 90 17.41 10.71 32.96
N ASN A 91 17.97 11.42 31.97
CA ASN A 91 17.38 11.52 30.63
C ASN A 91 17.41 10.18 29.87
N LYS A 92 18.41 9.32 30.12
CA LYS A 92 18.44 7.95 29.58
C LYS A 92 17.30 7.10 30.14
N THR A 93 17.03 7.20 31.43
CA THR A 93 15.91 6.51 32.08
C THR A 93 14.56 6.93 31.49
N VAL A 94 14.36 8.23 31.23
CA VAL A 94 13.14 8.73 30.57
C VAL A 94 13.02 8.18 29.15
N TRP A 95 14.11 8.10 28.40
CA TRP A 95 14.10 7.52 27.06
C TRP A 95 13.75 6.02 27.07
N ASN A 96 14.34 5.25 27.99
CA ASN A 96 14.04 3.82 28.14
C ASN A 96 12.56 3.59 28.51
N ARG A 97 12.06 4.30 29.52
CA ARG A 97 10.64 4.21 29.95
C ARG A 97 9.67 4.54 28.82
N THR A 98 9.93 5.61 28.06
CA THR A 98 9.07 5.96 26.90
C THR A 98 9.19 4.96 25.75
N SER A 99 10.33 4.27 25.62
CA SER A 99 10.51 3.21 24.62
C SER A 99 9.77 1.93 24.99
N GLU A 100 9.83 1.53 26.26
CA GLU A 100 9.11 0.39 26.81
C GLU A 100 7.61 0.60 26.73
N LEU A 101 7.11 1.75 27.18
CA LEU A 101 5.69 2.10 27.08
C LEU A 101 5.16 2.05 25.63
N LEU A 102 5.97 2.51 24.66
CA LEU A 102 5.61 2.43 23.24
C LEU A 102 5.55 0.97 22.76
N HIS A 103 6.54 0.16 23.15
CA HIS A 103 6.61 -1.25 22.80
C HIS A 103 5.38 -2.00 23.35
N ASP A 104 5.07 -1.83 24.63
CA ASP A 104 3.94 -2.48 25.30
C ASP A 104 2.61 -2.09 24.65
N LYS A 105 2.47 -0.82 24.27
CA LYS A 105 1.24 -0.35 23.60
C LYS A 105 1.07 -0.99 22.23
N ILE A 106 2.14 -1.11 21.45
CA ILE A 106 2.12 -1.80 20.14
C ILE A 106 1.81 -3.28 20.34
N GLN A 107 2.46 -3.93 21.31
CA GLN A 107 2.23 -5.34 21.62
C GLN A 107 0.78 -5.58 22.04
N LYS A 108 0.21 -4.71 22.89
CA LYS A 108 -1.19 -4.79 23.30
C LYS A 108 -2.14 -4.71 22.11
N ILE A 109 -1.94 -3.75 21.21
CA ILE A 109 -2.76 -3.59 20.01
C ILE A 109 -2.65 -4.82 19.11
N ASN A 110 -1.43 -5.30 18.86
CA ASN A 110 -1.22 -6.51 18.06
C ASN A 110 -1.92 -7.73 18.67
N ASN A 111 -1.86 -7.88 19.99
CA ASN A 111 -2.53 -8.97 20.71
C ASN A 111 -4.06 -8.84 20.64
N GLU A 112 -4.61 -7.63 20.77
CA GLU A 112 -6.04 -7.36 20.64
C GLU A 112 -6.52 -7.68 19.22
N THR A 113 -5.82 -7.19 18.19
CA THR A 113 -6.10 -7.52 16.79
C THR A 113 -5.96 -9.02 16.51
N PHE A 114 -4.98 -9.68 17.11
CA PHE A 114 -4.82 -11.11 16.97
C PHE A 114 -5.99 -11.88 17.59
N LYS A 115 -6.45 -11.48 18.78
CA LYS A 115 -7.62 -12.07 19.44
C LYS A 115 -8.91 -11.86 18.64
N SER A 116 -9.15 -10.65 18.13
CA SER A 116 -10.34 -10.37 17.29
C SER A 116 -10.32 -11.21 16.02
N ASN A 117 -9.17 -11.29 15.35
CA ASN A 117 -9.03 -12.10 14.14
C ASN A 117 -9.28 -13.60 14.45
N LEU A 118 -8.78 -14.09 15.57
CA LEU A 118 -9.05 -15.48 16.00
C LEU A 118 -10.53 -15.74 16.27
N SER A 119 -11.28 -14.76 16.80
CA SER A 119 -12.74 -14.91 16.97
C SER A 119 -13.50 -14.91 15.64
N GLU A 120 -12.97 -14.27 14.61
CA GLU A 120 -13.57 -14.23 13.27
C GLU A 120 -13.29 -15.51 12.45
N PHE A 121 -12.19 -16.20 12.73
CA PHE A 121 -11.82 -17.43 12.01
C PHE A 121 -12.50 -18.67 12.59
N SER A 122 -13.34 -19.33 11.78
CA SER A 122 -13.87 -20.66 12.10
C SER A 122 -13.01 -21.76 11.43
N ALA A 123 -13.00 -22.95 12.03
CA ALA A 123 -12.36 -24.14 11.45
C ALA A 123 -13.28 -24.88 10.45
N THR A 124 -14.40 -24.26 10.07
CA THR A 124 -15.46 -24.87 9.26
C THR A 124 -15.34 -24.50 7.78
N ASN A 125 -15.80 -25.40 6.90
CA ASN A 125 -15.74 -25.24 5.43
C ASN A 125 -16.40 -23.94 4.94
N ASN A 126 -17.40 -23.43 5.68
CA ASN A 126 -18.12 -22.18 5.37
C ASN A 126 -17.25 -20.91 5.50
N THR A 127 -16.10 -20.99 6.16
CA THR A 127 -15.15 -19.87 6.35
C THR A 127 -13.84 -20.06 5.57
N ASP A 128 -13.86 -20.91 4.53
CA ASP A 128 -12.76 -21.14 3.58
C ASP A 128 -11.42 -21.48 4.27
N TYR A 129 -11.48 -22.26 5.36
CA TYR A 129 -10.30 -22.68 6.14
C TYR A 129 -9.37 -21.51 6.53
N SER A 130 -9.93 -20.33 6.77
CA SER A 130 -9.21 -19.09 7.06
C SER A 130 -8.20 -19.24 8.21
N LEU A 131 -8.54 -20.00 9.25
CA LEU A 131 -7.63 -20.34 10.36
C LEU A 131 -6.39 -21.12 9.89
N TRP A 132 -6.57 -22.18 9.10
CA TRP A 132 -5.45 -22.95 8.56
C TRP A 132 -4.58 -22.12 7.63
N LYS A 133 -5.18 -21.28 6.78
CA LYS A 133 -4.45 -20.35 5.90
C LYS A 133 -3.63 -19.34 6.72
N ALA A 134 -4.19 -18.80 7.80
CA ALA A 134 -3.49 -17.89 8.71
C ALA A 134 -2.31 -18.58 9.42
N THR A 135 -2.54 -19.76 10.01
CA THR A 135 -1.50 -20.56 10.68
C THR A 135 -0.39 -20.96 9.71
N ARG A 136 -0.74 -21.40 8.49
CA ARG A 136 0.23 -21.76 7.44
C ARG A 136 1.15 -20.60 7.06
N ARG A 137 0.62 -19.37 6.98
CA ARG A 137 1.43 -18.18 6.74
C ARG A 137 2.45 -18.01 7.86
N ILE A 138 2.03 -18.04 9.13
CA ILE A 138 2.92 -17.89 10.30
C ILE A 138 4.03 -18.95 10.32
N SER A 139 3.68 -20.21 10.04
CA SER A 139 4.66 -21.31 9.99
C SER A 139 5.69 -21.12 8.87
N LYS A 140 5.28 -20.57 7.72
CA LYS A 140 6.20 -20.28 6.60
C LYS A 140 7.27 -19.26 6.97
N TRP A 141 6.89 -18.17 7.67
CA TRP A 141 7.85 -17.16 8.13
C TRP A 141 8.88 -17.73 9.11
N LYS A 142 8.47 -18.64 10.02
CA LYS A 142 9.38 -19.29 10.97
C LYS A 142 10.41 -20.20 10.29
N MET A 143 10.00 -20.92 9.24
CA MET A 143 10.91 -21.75 8.43
C MET A 143 11.98 -20.89 7.73
N ASP A 144 11.57 -19.77 7.12
CA ASP A 144 12.47 -18.90 6.36
C ASP A 144 13.46 -18.14 7.27
N HIS A 145 13.03 -17.68 8.45
CA HIS A 145 13.91 -17.00 9.41
C HIS A 145 14.93 -17.97 10.04
N GLY A 146 14.52 -19.21 10.36
CA GLY A 146 15.43 -20.23 10.86
C GLY A 146 16.53 -20.59 9.84
N HIS A 147 16.16 -20.71 8.56
CA HIS A 147 17.12 -20.91 7.46
C HIS A 147 18.07 -19.73 7.28
N ALA A 148 17.56 -18.49 7.34
CA ALA A 148 18.40 -17.29 7.21
C ALA A 148 19.40 -17.13 8.36
N VAL A 149 19.00 -17.37 9.61
CA VAL A 149 19.89 -17.32 10.78
C VAL A 149 20.96 -18.40 10.72
N ASN A 150 20.61 -19.62 10.28
CA ASN A 150 21.58 -20.69 10.10
C ASN A 150 22.57 -20.39 8.96
N LYS A 151 22.09 -19.79 7.85
CA LYS A 151 22.96 -19.38 6.74
C LYS A 151 23.91 -18.26 7.12
N ILE A 152 23.47 -17.28 7.92
CA ILE A 152 24.34 -16.22 8.48
C ILE A 152 25.38 -16.81 9.44
N LYS A 153 24.99 -17.73 10.32
CA LYS A 153 25.93 -18.44 11.19
C LYS A 153 26.99 -19.20 10.40
N GLN A 154 26.60 -19.88 9.33
CA GLN A 154 27.49 -20.68 8.48
C GLN A 154 28.45 -19.83 7.65
N ILE A 155 28.03 -18.63 7.23
CA ILE A 155 28.91 -17.63 6.58
C ILE A 155 29.93 -17.06 7.58
N CYS A 156 29.52 -16.80 8.83
CA CYS A 156 30.44 -16.30 9.86
C CYS A 156 31.46 -17.34 10.34
N THR A 157 31.19 -18.65 10.25
CA THR A 157 32.17 -19.70 10.60
C THR A 157 33.29 -19.91 9.57
N HIS A 158 33.20 -19.30 8.38
CA HIS A 158 34.21 -19.44 7.31
C HIS A 158 35.05 -18.16 7.11
N VAL A 159 34.96 -17.19 8.03
CA VAL A 159 35.74 -15.94 8.00
C VAL A 159 36.58 -15.77 9.29
N ILE A 160 37.03 -16.89 9.87
CA ILE A 160 38.15 -16.90 10.82
C ILE A 160 39.18 -17.89 10.28
#